data_AF-A0A970ZS66-F1
#
_entry.id   AF-A0A970ZS66-F1
#
_cell.length_a   1.000
_cell.length_b   1.000
_cell.length_c   1.000
_cell.angle_alpha   90.00
_cell.angle_beta   90.00
_cell.angle_gamma   90.00
#
_symmetry.space_group_name_H-M   'P 1'
#
loop_
_entity.id
_entity.type
_entity.pdbx_description
1 polymer ?
#
loop_
_entity_poly.entity_id
_entity_poly.type
_entity_poly.pdbx_seq_one_letter_code
_entity_poly.pdbx_strand_id
1 'polypeptide(L)'
;DLEIWREGAREEITITLKRFIPYLIQAVQYDQEPNFVLFAGLQFQPLDRNMMAAHNITDLKTRYFYSYFGQDEIYSERPQVIVLTEVLPDSTNTHLQDFVHRVVDSINGKKITLLQDVHDALHGDFHEEGHEEFHVIRLEGETRPLVLRRKDALLAHERIVAQYNVSSDHFIERPEILELKDLIQVEKEEDATAPEANDKPASDTPGQDRDDDKSSNAPAPAKKAA
;
A
#
# COMPACT_ATOMS: atom_id res chain seq x y z
N ASP A 1 -15.78 23.10 -19.12
CA ASP A 1 -15.30 22.56 -20.41
C ASP A 1 -13.82 22.86 -20.58
N LEU A 2 -13.06 21.85 -21.01
CA LEU A 2 -11.62 21.93 -21.23
C LEU A 2 -11.33 21.63 -22.70
N GLU A 3 -10.56 22.50 -23.35
CA GLU A 3 -10.11 22.28 -24.71
C GLU A 3 -8.74 21.61 -24.72
N ILE A 4 -8.60 20.50 -25.43
CA ILE A 4 -7.35 19.76 -25.57
C ILE A 4 -7.00 19.53 -27.05
N TRP A 5 -5.72 19.30 -27.32
CA TRP A 5 -5.24 18.84 -28.62
C TRP A 5 -4.71 17.41 -28.48
N ARG A 6 -5.28 16.47 -29.24
CA ARG A 6 -4.87 15.07 -29.26
C ARG A 6 -4.76 14.61 -30.71
N GLU A 7 -3.66 13.95 -31.06
CA GLU A 7 -3.39 13.45 -32.43
C GLU A 7 -3.53 14.51 -33.56
N GLY A 8 -3.33 15.79 -33.22
CA GLY A 8 -3.48 16.89 -34.17
C GLY A 8 -4.92 17.38 -34.39
N ALA A 9 -5.89 16.90 -33.62
CA ALA A 9 -7.27 17.38 -33.60
C ALA A 9 -7.57 18.17 -32.31
N ARG A 10 -8.41 19.21 -32.43
CA ARG A 10 -8.94 20.00 -31.31
C ARG A 10 -10.21 19.32 -30.78
N GLU A 11 -10.20 18.96 -29.51
CA GLU A 11 -11.32 18.28 -28.82
C GLU A 11 -11.75 19.11 -27.60
N GLU A 12 -13.05 19.15 -27.34
CA GLU A 12 -13.61 19.78 -26.15
C GLU A 12 -14.20 18.69 -25.25
N ILE A 13 -13.68 18.61 -24.02
CA ILE A 13 -14.06 17.57 -23.06
C ILE A 13 -14.60 18.20 -21.78
N THR A 14 -15.64 17.58 -21.22
CA THR A 14 -16.17 17.93 -19.90
C THR A 14 -15.53 17.02 -18.87
N ILE A 15 -14.71 17.57 -17.97
CA ILE A 15 -14.06 16.82 -16.89
C ILE A 15 -14.73 17.20 -15.57
N THR A 16 -15.08 16.20 -14.76
CA THR A 16 -15.52 16.42 -13.38
C THR A 16 -14.29 16.52 -12.47
N LEU A 17 -14.06 17.69 -11.89
CA LEU A 17 -12.97 17.89 -10.95
C LEU A 17 -13.28 17.20 -9.61
N LYS A 18 -12.35 16.37 -9.14
CA LYS A 18 -12.42 15.73 -7.83
C LYS A 18 -11.25 16.16 -6.97
N ARG A 19 -11.44 16.08 -5.66
CA ARG A 19 -10.37 16.34 -4.68
C ARG A 19 -9.32 15.23 -4.77
N PHE A 20 -8.04 15.59 -4.82
CA PHE A 20 -6.96 14.63 -4.70
C PHE A 20 -6.73 14.27 -3.23
N ILE A 21 -7.35 13.17 -2.79
CA ILE A 21 -7.33 12.70 -1.40
C ILE A 21 -5.91 12.39 -0.86
N PRO A 22 -4.94 11.87 -1.63
CA PRO A 22 -3.63 11.51 -1.06
C PRO A 22 -2.85 12.70 -0.50
N TYR A 23 -3.09 13.94 -0.97
CA TYR A 23 -2.47 15.13 -0.38
C TYR A 23 -2.96 15.45 1.04
N LEU A 24 -4.07 14.85 1.49
CA LEU A 24 -4.65 15.11 2.81
C LEU A 24 -3.81 14.55 3.96
N ILE A 25 -2.91 13.61 3.68
CA ILE A 25 -1.93 13.14 4.67
C ILE A 25 -1.05 14.29 5.20
N GLN A 26 -0.82 15.32 4.38
CA GLN A 26 -0.04 16.51 4.70
C GLN A 26 -0.91 17.71 5.12
N ALA A 27 -2.23 17.53 5.20
CA ALA A 27 -3.13 18.56 5.70
C ALA A 27 -3.25 18.48 7.22
N VAL A 28 -3.52 19.62 7.87
CA VAL A 28 -3.91 19.63 9.28
C VAL A 28 -5.36 19.19 9.36
N GLN A 29 -5.62 18.14 10.13
CA GLN A 29 -6.98 17.69 10.45
C GLN A 29 -7.40 18.35 11.77
N TYR A 30 -8.56 19.00 11.79
CA TYR A 30 -9.10 19.65 12.98
C TYR A 30 -10.35 18.91 13.43
N ASP A 31 -10.60 18.90 14.74
CA ASP A 31 -11.81 18.32 15.34
C ASP A 31 -12.06 16.85 14.94
N GLN A 32 -10.99 16.13 14.58
CA GLN A 32 -11.00 14.71 14.24
C GLN A 32 -10.35 13.92 15.36
N GLU A 33 -11.00 12.84 15.77
CA GLU A 33 -10.44 11.91 16.74
C GLU A 33 -9.29 11.11 16.09
N PRO A 34 -8.10 11.04 16.70
CA PRO A 34 -6.98 10.31 16.13
C PRO A 34 -7.29 8.82 15.99
N ASN A 35 -7.04 8.27 14.82
CA ASN A 35 -7.15 6.85 14.56
C ASN A 35 -6.00 6.09 15.22
N PHE A 36 -6.29 5.04 15.99
CA PHE A 36 -5.25 4.24 16.65
C PHE A 36 -5.68 2.81 16.96
N VAL A 37 -4.68 1.95 17.16
CA VAL A 37 -4.82 0.61 17.75
C VAL A 37 -3.72 0.44 18.80
N LEU A 38 -4.10 0.06 20.01
CA LEU A 38 -3.23 -0.23 21.13
C LEU A 38 -3.31 -1.73 21.46
N PHE A 39 -2.19 -2.43 21.41
CA PHE A 39 -2.14 -3.85 21.75
C PHE A 39 -0.88 -4.18 22.54
N ALA A 40 -1.03 -4.77 23.73
CA ALA A 40 0.08 -5.08 24.63
C ALA A 40 1.07 -3.90 24.85
N GLY A 41 0.55 -2.67 24.84
CA GLY A 41 1.31 -1.43 24.96
C GLY A 41 1.85 -0.86 23.65
N LEU A 42 1.81 -1.61 22.55
CA LEU A 42 2.20 -1.11 21.23
C LEU A 42 1.09 -0.25 20.65
N GLN A 43 1.35 1.04 20.42
CA GLN A 43 0.39 1.97 19.84
C GLN A 43 0.69 2.21 18.36
N PHE A 44 -0.25 1.85 17.50
CA PHE A 44 -0.20 2.04 16.05
C PHE A 44 -1.14 3.14 15.62
N GLN A 45 -0.69 4.02 14.72
CA GLN A 45 -1.51 5.09 14.15
C GLN A 45 -1.20 5.24 12.65
N PRO A 46 -2.17 5.68 11.83
CA PRO A 46 -1.89 6.06 10.47
C PRO A 46 -1.00 7.31 10.46
N LEU A 47 -0.08 7.32 9.52
CA LEU A 47 0.81 8.44 9.27
C LEU A 47 -0.01 9.62 8.75
N ASP A 48 0.06 10.74 9.44
CA ASP A 48 -0.49 12.02 8.99
C ASP A 48 0.34 13.19 9.55
N ARG A 49 0.02 14.42 9.13
CA ARG A 49 0.73 15.62 9.58
C ARG A 49 0.61 15.85 11.08
N ASN A 50 -0.54 15.56 11.68
CA ASN A 50 -0.80 15.82 13.09
C ASN A 50 0.02 14.86 13.96
N MET A 51 0.03 13.58 13.62
CA MET A 51 0.83 12.53 14.22
C MET A 51 2.34 12.83 14.08
N MET A 52 2.81 13.20 12.88
CA MET A 52 4.20 13.58 12.66
C MET A 52 4.63 14.76 13.55
N ALA A 53 3.76 15.75 13.70
CA ALA A 53 4.01 16.93 14.53
C ALA A 53 3.94 16.61 16.04
N ALA A 54 2.97 15.81 16.47
CA ALA A 54 2.77 15.46 17.88
C ALA A 54 3.95 14.66 18.45
N HIS A 55 4.50 13.73 17.66
CA HIS A 55 5.57 12.84 18.10
C HIS A 55 6.97 13.30 17.66
N ASN A 56 7.09 14.45 16.98
CA ASN A 56 8.36 14.99 16.45
C ASN A 56 9.19 13.92 15.69
N ILE A 57 8.55 13.20 14.77
CA ILE A 57 9.17 12.04 14.13
C ILE A 57 10.34 12.47 13.24
N THR A 58 11.53 11.97 13.57
CA THR A 58 12.77 12.22 12.82
C THR A 58 13.24 11.03 11.99
N ASP A 59 12.60 9.85 12.11
CA ASP A 59 13.00 8.65 11.37
C ASP A 59 12.96 8.88 9.85
N LEU A 60 14.06 8.53 9.16
CA LEU A 60 14.24 8.86 7.76
C LEU A 60 13.26 8.10 6.86
N LYS A 61 12.96 6.83 7.18
CA LYS A 61 12.06 6.00 6.36
C LYS A 61 10.63 6.47 6.52
N THR A 62 10.18 6.72 7.74
CA THR A 62 8.85 7.27 8.00
C THR A 62 8.68 8.63 7.32
N ARG A 63 9.71 9.48 7.36
CA ARG A 63 9.72 10.76 6.61
C ARG A 63 9.67 10.58 5.09
N TYR A 64 10.30 9.55 4.55
CA TYR A 64 10.19 9.23 3.12
C TYR A 64 8.74 8.89 2.77
N PHE A 65 8.11 7.97 3.50
CA PHE A 65 6.70 7.61 3.30
C PHE A 65 5.77 8.83 3.41
N TYR A 66 6.03 9.75 4.34
CA TYR A 66 5.24 10.98 4.49
C TYR A 66 5.44 11.97 3.34
N SER A 67 6.70 12.22 2.95
CA SER A 67 7.04 13.27 1.99
C SER A 67 6.70 12.88 0.56
N TYR A 68 6.89 11.60 0.22
CA TYR A 68 6.71 11.06 -1.13
C TYR A 68 5.40 10.30 -1.30
N PHE A 69 4.49 10.36 -0.33
CA PHE A 69 3.23 9.62 -0.34
C PHE A 69 2.44 9.77 -1.65
N GLY A 70 2.26 11.01 -2.10
CA GLY A 70 1.59 11.32 -3.36
C GLY A 70 2.50 11.25 -4.59
N GLN A 71 3.76 11.68 -4.45
CA GLN A 71 4.69 11.78 -5.58
C GLN A 71 5.09 10.41 -6.14
N ASP A 72 5.38 9.45 -5.26
CA ASP A 72 5.81 8.10 -5.64
C ASP A 72 4.61 7.13 -5.67
N GLU A 73 3.38 7.66 -5.67
CA GLU A 73 2.11 6.89 -5.69
C GLU A 73 1.99 5.81 -4.60
N ILE A 74 2.64 6.01 -3.45
CA ILE A 74 2.65 5.06 -2.32
C ILE A 74 1.22 4.70 -1.89
N TYR A 75 0.28 5.65 -1.97
CA TYR A 75 -1.13 5.45 -1.63
C TYR A 75 -1.83 4.31 -2.40
N SER A 76 -1.33 3.96 -3.60
CA SER A 76 -1.88 2.88 -4.42
C SER A 76 -1.69 1.52 -3.73
N GLU A 77 -0.49 1.27 -3.21
CA GLU A 77 -0.12 0.04 -2.51
C GLU A 77 -0.45 0.08 -1.01
N ARG A 78 -0.22 1.24 -0.37
CA ARG A 78 -0.44 1.48 1.06
C ARG A 78 -1.36 2.68 1.24
N PRO A 79 -2.70 2.49 1.17
CA PRO A 79 -3.66 3.57 1.36
C PRO A 79 -3.51 4.29 2.71
N GLN A 80 -3.15 3.54 3.76
CA GLN A 80 -2.67 4.11 5.02
C GLN A 80 -1.29 3.53 5.34
N VAL A 81 -0.32 4.41 5.54
CA VAL A 81 0.98 4.01 6.08
C VAL A 81 0.85 3.96 7.60
N ILE A 82 1.02 2.79 8.21
CA ILE A 82 0.86 2.62 9.65
C ILE A 82 2.21 2.69 10.35
N VAL A 83 2.29 3.42 11.47
CA VAL A 83 3.53 3.63 12.23
C VAL A 83 3.34 3.13 13.65
N LEU A 84 4.36 2.47 14.21
CA LEU A 84 4.45 2.24 15.65
C LEU A 84 4.82 3.55 16.34
N THR A 85 3.83 4.22 16.93
CA THR A 85 3.94 5.60 17.42
C THR A 85 4.53 5.69 18.82
N GLU A 86 4.17 4.74 19.67
CA GLU A 86 4.57 4.71 21.07
C GLU A 86 4.51 3.28 21.58
N VAL A 87 5.28 3.02 22.64
CA VAL A 87 5.23 1.78 23.40
C VAL A 87 4.99 2.15 24.87
N LEU A 88 3.81 1.81 25.39
CA LEU A 88 3.48 1.96 26.81
C LEU A 88 4.30 0.94 27.61
N PRO A 89 5.19 1.38 28.51
CA PRO A 89 6.12 0.47 29.17
C PRO A 89 5.42 -0.62 30.00
N ASP A 90 5.79 -1.87 29.75
CA ASP A 90 5.45 -3.05 30.55
C ASP A 90 6.62 -4.05 30.51
N SER A 91 6.68 -4.93 31.51
CA SER A 91 7.68 -6.01 31.57
C SER A 91 7.81 -6.82 30.28
N THR A 92 6.71 -7.03 29.54
CA THR A 92 6.68 -7.82 28.31
C THR A 92 7.26 -7.08 27.09
N ASN A 93 7.32 -5.74 27.10
CA ASN A 93 7.73 -4.93 25.94
C ASN A 93 9.01 -4.10 26.15
N THR A 94 9.77 -4.38 27.22
CA THR A 94 10.98 -3.66 27.65
C THR A 94 11.99 -3.33 26.52
N HIS A 95 12.12 -4.19 25.51
CA HIS A 95 13.11 -4.03 24.43
C HIS A 95 12.54 -3.46 23.13
N LEU A 96 11.30 -2.98 23.15
CA LEU A 96 10.58 -2.59 21.94
C LEU A 96 10.63 -1.09 21.65
N GLN A 97 11.17 -0.29 22.57
CA GLN A 97 11.26 1.17 22.45
C GLN A 97 12.08 1.63 21.23
N ASP A 98 13.12 0.88 20.85
CA ASP A 98 14.01 1.22 19.71
C ASP A 98 13.31 1.13 18.34
N PHE A 99 12.12 0.54 18.32
CA PHE A 99 11.30 0.38 17.13
C PHE A 99 10.25 1.47 16.93
N VAL A 100 10.11 2.37 17.92
CA VAL A 100 9.18 3.51 17.86
C VAL A 100 9.51 4.40 16.66
N HIS A 101 8.47 4.99 16.08
CA HIS A 101 8.44 5.83 14.88
C HIS A 101 8.76 5.13 13.56
N ARG A 102 8.70 3.79 13.52
CA ARG A 102 8.94 3.01 12.29
C ARG A 102 7.63 2.57 11.64
N VAL A 103 7.63 2.55 10.32
CA VAL A 103 6.49 2.05 9.52
C VAL A 103 6.36 0.54 9.65
N VAL A 104 5.13 0.07 9.83
CA VAL A 104 4.79 -1.35 9.88
C VAL A 104 4.67 -1.90 8.47
N ASP A 105 5.41 -2.96 8.18
CA ASP A 105 5.33 -3.66 6.91
C ASP A 105 4.25 -4.76 6.96
N SER A 106 4.42 -5.70 7.88
CA SER A 106 3.55 -6.86 8.02
C SER A 106 3.41 -7.30 9.47
N ILE A 107 2.29 -7.93 9.79
CA ILE A 107 2.03 -8.53 11.09
C ILE A 107 1.58 -9.97 10.85
N ASN A 108 2.28 -10.92 11.47
CA ASN A 108 2.06 -12.35 11.38
C ASN A 108 2.07 -12.88 9.93
N GLY A 109 2.83 -12.24 9.04
CA GLY A 109 2.86 -12.57 7.61
C GLY A 109 1.79 -11.88 6.75
N LYS A 110 0.82 -11.16 7.34
CA LYS A 110 -0.15 -10.33 6.61
C LYS A 110 0.45 -8.95 6.37
N LYS A 111 0.47 -8.52 5.11
CA LYS A 111 0.84 -7.15 4.73
C LYS A 111 -0.16 -6.16 5.34
N ILE A 112 0.35 -5.11 5.97
CA ILE A 112 -0.48 -4.06 6.56
C ILE A 112 -0.62 -2.90 5.58
N THR A 113 -1.85 -2.60 5.19
CA THR A 113 -2.18 -1.52 4.27
C THR A 113 -3.20 -0.53 4.84
N LEU A 114 -3.93 -0.94 5.87
CA LEU A 114 -4.92 -0.17 6.61
C LEU A 114 -4.72 -0.35 8.11
N LEU A 115 -5.23 0.59 8.91
CA LEU A 115 -5.22 0.45 10.37
C LEU A 115 -6.05 -0.76 10.83
N GLN A 116 -7.17 -1.02 10.12
CA GLN A 116 -8.00 -2.21 10.36
C GLN A 116 -7.19 -3.51 10.23
N ASP A 117 -6.23 -3.58 9.30
CA ASP A 117 -5.39 -4.77 9.13
C ASP A 117 -4.57 -5.07 10.39
N VAL A 118 -4.13 -4.03 11.10
CA VAL A 118 -3.38 -4.17 12.36
C VAL A 118 -4.27 -4.74 13.45
N HIS A 119 -5.46 -4.17 13.61
CA HIS A 119 -6.44 -4.66 14.58
C HIS A 119 -6.75 -6.14 14.33
N ASP A 120 -7.08 -6.51 13.10
CA ASP A 120 -7.45 -7.87 12.73
C ASP A 120 -6.27 -8.85 12.88
N ALA A 121 -5.04 -8.43 12.55
CA ALA A 121 -3.87 -9.28 12.68
C ALA A 121 -3.46 -9.55 14.14
N LEU A 122 -3.76 -8.64 15.06
CA LEU A 122 -3.40 -8.76 16.48
C LEU A 122 -4.52 -9.38 17.34
N HIS A 123 -5.78 -9.05 17.06
CA HIS A 123 -6.95 -9.56 17.80
C HIS A 123 -7.56 -10.82 17.19
N GLY A 124 -7.29 -11.09 15.91
CA GLY A 124 -7.76 -12.28 15.23
C GLY A 124 -6.87 -13.51 15.44
N ASP A 125 -7.32 -14.63 14.88
CA ASP A 125 -6.60 -15.91 14.89
C ASP A 125 -5.47 -15.98 13.86
N PHE A 126 -5.13 -14.87 13.22
CA PHE A 126 -4.15 -14.83 12.13
C PHE A 126 -2.72 -14.94 12.66
N HIS A 127 -1.95 -15.92 12.19
CA HIS A 127 -0.59 -16.24 12.63
C HIS A 127 0.32 -16.60 11.45
N GLU A 128 1.63 -16.37 11.62
CA GLU A 128 2.64 -16.80 10.66
C GLU A 128 2.90 -18.30 10.86
N GLU A 129 3.01 -19.06 9.77
CA GLU A 129 3.22 -20.52 9.82
C GLU A 129 4.52 -20.85 10.60
N GLY A 130 4.42 -21.76 11.57
CA GLY A 130 5.54 -22.11 12.45
C GLY A 130 5.79 -21.11 13.60
N HIS A 131 4.98 -20.06 13.72
CA HIS A 131 5.09 -19.02 14.76
C HIS A 131 3.76 -18.74 15.47
N GLU A 132 2.90 -19.76 15.59
CA GLU A 132 1.57 -19.70 16.22
C GLU A 132 1.57 -19.10 17.63
N GLU A 133 2.63 -19.36 18.42
CA GLU A 133 2.76 -18.88 19.79
C GLU A 133 3.17 -17.41 19.90
N PHE A 134 3.48 -16.76 18.77
CA PHE A 134 4.03 -15.42 18.71
C PHE A 134 3.19 -14.48 17.83
N HIS A 135 3.25 -13.20 18.16
CA HIS A 135 2.98 -12.11 17.22
C HIS A 135 4.31 -11.67 16.62
N VAL A 136 4.42 -11.70 15.30
CA VAL A 136 5.61 -11.33 14.55
C VAL A 136 5.31 -10.06 13.77
N ILE A 137 5.90 -8.94 14.16
CA ILE A 137 5.69 -7.63 13.55
C ILE A 137 6.97 -7.25 12.80
N ARG A 138 6.87 -7.07 11.49
CA ARG A 138 7.97 -6.64 10.63
C ARG A 138 7.81 -5.17 10.32
N LEU A 139 8.91 -4.44 10.45
CA LEU A 139 8.96 -3.00 10.26
C LEU A 139 9.81 -2.68 9.03
N GLU A 140 9.46 -1.58 8.37
CA GLU A 140 10.08 -1.21 7.11
C GLU A 140 11.58 -0.94 7.27
N GLY A 141 12.34 -1.76 6.56
CA GLY A 141 13.78 -1.77 6.51
C GLY A 141 14.49 -2.03 7.85
N GLU A 142 13.80 -2.68 8.79
CA GLU A 142 14.44 -3.39 9.90
C GLU A 142 14.66 -4.85 9.51
N THR A 143 15.86 -5.37 9.80
CA THR A 143 16.19 -6.77 9.50
C THR A 143 15.61 -7.74 10.54
N ARG A 144 15.38 -7.25 11.76
CA ARG A 144 14.85 -8.05 12.87
C ARG A 144 13.38 -7.73 13.09
N PRO A 145 12.50 -8.73 13.12
CA PRO A 145 11.12 -8.52 13.52
C PRO A 145 11.04 -8.21 15.01
N LEU A 146 10.01 -7.45 15.37
CA LEU A 146 9.50 -7.36 16.73
C LEU A 146 8.68 -8.61 17.00
N VAL A 147 8.93 -9.28 18.13
CA VAL A 147 8.26 -10.54 18.47
C VAL A 147 7.72 -10.47 19.90
N LEU A 148 6.45 -10.84 20.05
CA LEU A 148 5.77 -10.93 21.35
C LEU A 148 5.14 -12.31 21.49
N ARG A 149 5.25 -12.95 22.66
CA ARG A 149 4.49 -14.18 22.93
C ARG A 149 3.01 -13.83 23.08
N ARG A 150 2.12 -14.54 22.39
CA ARG A 150 0.67 -14.25 22.42
C ARG A 150 0.09 -14.28 23.83
N LYS A 151 0.43 -15.32 24.59
CA LYS A 151 -0.03 -15.48 25.99
C LYS A 151 0.42 -14.31 26.87
N ASP A 152 1.69 -13.91 26.74
CA ASP A 152 2.26 -12.81 27.53
C ASP A 152 1.70 -11.46 27.08
N ALA A 153 1.40 -11.29 25.79
CA ALA A 153 0.84 -10.08 25.21
C ALA A 153 -0.60 -9.84 25.69
N LEU A 154 -1.44 -10.89 25.76
CA LEU A 154 -2.80 -10.78 26.29
C LEU A 154 -2.79 -10.38 27.77
N LEU A 155 -1.95 -11.03 28.58
CA LEU A 155 -1.81 -10.68 30.00
C LEU A 155 -1.23 -9.27 30.19
N ALA A 156 -0.30 -8.86 29.33
CA ALA A 156 0.24 -7.50 29.36
C ALA A 156 -0.81 -6.46 28.97
N HIS A 157 -1.66 -6.76 27.99
CA HIS A 157 -2.70 -5.86 27.54
C HIS A 157 -3.67 -5.50 28.69
N GLU A 158 -4.17 -6.50 29.43
CA GLU A 158 -5.03 -6.24 30.60
C GLU A 158 -4.34 -5.38 31.67
N ARG A 159 -3.08 -5.67 31.98
CA ARG A 159 -2.30 -4.88 32.96
C ARG A 159 -2.13 -3.44 32.50
N ILE A 160 -1.81 -3.23 31.23
CA ILE A 160 -1.56 -1.91 30.65
C ILE A 160 -2.83 -1.07 30.63
N VAL A 161 -3.96 -1.66 30.22
CA VAL A 161 -5.27 -0.99 30.26
C VAL A 161 -5.58 -0.49 31.68
N ALA A 162 -5.34 -1.33 32.69
CA ALA A 162 -5.54 -0.95 34.09
C ALA A 162 -4.53 0.09 34.60
N GLN A 163 -3.25 -0.07 34.29
CA GLN A 163 -2.17 0.79 34.80
C GLN A 163 -2.19 2.19 34.19
N TYR A 164 -2.45 2.30 32.89
CA TYR A 164 -2.46 3.55 32.14
C TYR A 164 -3.87 4.13 31.98
N ASN A 165 -4.88 3.49 32.60
CA ASN A 165 -6.27 3.93 32.62
C ASN A 165 -6.84 4.19 31.21
N VAL A 166 -6.54 3.26 30.29
CA VAL A 166 -6.95 3.32 28.89
C VAL A 166 -8.43 2.96 28.80
N SER A 167 -9.26 3.86 28.25
CA SER A 167 -10.70 3.64 28.13
C SER A 167 -11.11 2.86 26.87
N SER A 168 -10.33 2.99 25.81
CA SER A 168 -10.50 2.25 24.55
C SER A 168 -9.14 1.85 24.03
N ASP A 169 -8.99 0.61 23.60
CA ASP A 169 -7.79 0.08 22.98
C ASP A 169 -7.71 0.38 21.48
N HIS A 170 -8.80 0.81 20.84
CA HIS A 170 -8.78 1.23 19.44
C HIS A 170 -9.81 2.31 19.13
N PHE A 171 -9.53 3.05 18.07
CA PHE A 171 -10.49 3.89 17.35
C PHE A 171 -10.12 3.81 15.87
N ILE A 172 -11.02 3.26 15.06
CA ILE A 172 -10.77 2.98 13.64
C ILE A 172 -11.92 3.54 12.81
N GLU A 173 -11.62 4.60 12.07
CA GLU A 173 -12.46 5.22 11.07
C GLU A 173 -12.02 4.76 9.67
N ARG A 174 -13.00 4.59 8.78
CA ARG A 174 -12.72 4.21 7.39
C ARG A 174 -12.07 5.39 6.67
N PRO A 175 -10.88 5.22 6.06
CA PRO A 175 -10.21 6.33 5.40
C PRO A 175 -10.85 6.68 4.05
N GLU A 176 -11.03 7.98 3.80
CA GLU A 176 -11.61 8.53 2.56
C GLU A 176 -10.86 8.07 1.29
N ILE A 177 -9.56 7.78 1.40
CA ILE A 177 -8.70 7.40 0.28
C ILE A 177 -9.14 6.10 -0.42
N LEU A 178 -9.92 5.25 0.27
CA LEU A 178 -10.45 4.03 -0.32
C LEU A 178 -11.50 4.32 -1.41
N GLU A 179 -12.18 5.46 -1.36
CA GLU A 179 -13.12 5.88 -2.39
C GLU A 179 -12.44 6.09 -3.75
N LEU A 180 -11.14 6.42 -3.77
CA LEU A 180 -10.37 6.51 -5.03
C LEU A 180 -10.26 5.17 -5.74
N LYS A 181 -10.11 4.06 -4.99
CA LYS A 181 -9.93 2.74 -5.59
C LYS A 181 -11.21 2.31 -6.30
N ASP A 182 -12.35 2.59 -5.70
CA ASP A 182 -13.66 2.34 -6.30
C ASP A 182 -13.83 3.17 -7.59
N LEU A 183 -13.31 4.40 -7.63
CA LEU A 183 -13.34 5.25 -8.83
C LEU A 183 -12.42 4.76 -9.96
N ILE A 184 -11.20 4.31 -9.64
CA ILE A 184 -10.24 3.83 -10.65
C ILE A 184 -10.66 2.47 -11.23
N GLN A 185 -11.32 1.61 -10.44
CA GLN A 185 -11.80 0.32 -10.93
C GLN A 185 -12.99 0.46 -11.88
N VAL A 186 -13.90 1.43 -11.63
CA VAL A 186 -15.03 1.72 -12.53
C VAL A 186 -14.56 2.17 -13.91
N GLU A 187 -13.52 3.01 -13.99
CA GLU A 187 -12.97 3.47 -15.28
C GLU A 187 -12.32 2.33 -16.10
N LYS A 188 -11.76 1.29 -15.45
CA LYS A 188 -11.17 0.14 -16.15
C LYS A 188 -12.21 -0.81 -16.74
N GLU A 189 -13.45 -0.83 -16.24
CA GLU A 189 -14.52 -1.67 -16.78
C GLU A 189 -15.28 -0.99 -17.93
N GLU A 190 -15.34 0.34 -17.98
CA GLU A 190 -16.07 1.07 -19.05
C GLU A 190 -15.29 1.15 -20.38
N ASP A 191 -13.95 1.12 -20.36
CA ASP A 191 -13.11 1.27 -21.57
C ASP A 191 -12.87 -0.04 -22.36
N ALA A 192 -13.47 -1.16 -21.93
CA ALA A 192 -13.27 -2.48 -22.53
C ALA A 192 -14.31 -2.89 -23.59
N THR A 193 -15.19 -1.98 -24.04
CA THR A 193 -16.18 -2.29 -25.08
C THR A 193 -15.86 -1.58 -26.40
N ALA A 194 -14.97 -2.17 -27.20
CA ALA A 194 -14.82 -1.83 -28.61
C ALA A 194 -15.85 -2.61 -29.46
N PRO A 195 -16.45 -2.01 -30.51
CA PRO A 195 -17.49 -2.66 -31.31
C PRO A 195 -16.88 -3.72 -32.26
N GLU A 196 -17.52 -4.89 -32.29
CA GLU A 196 -17.24 -5.99 -33.22
C GLU A 196 -17.47 -5.55 -34.68
N ALA A 197 -16.42 -5.62 -35.51
CA ALA A 197 -16.53 -5.54 -36.96
C ALA A 197 -17.01 -6.89 -37.52
N ASN A 198 -18.26 -6.91 -37.98
CA ASN A 198 -18.85 -8.00 -38.74
C ASN A 198 -18.58 -7.75 -40.23
N ASP A 199 -17.80 -8.59 -40.91
CA ASP A 199 -18.12 -8.95 -42.30
C ASP A 199 -17.62 -10.35 -42.67
N LYS A 200 -18.47 -11.07 -43.42
CA LYS A 200 -18.36 -12.49 -43.77
C LYS A 200 -17.60 -12.71 -45.09
N PRO A 201 -17.20 -13.96 -45.42
CA PRO A 201 -16.17 -14.24 -46.42
C PRO A 201 -16.69 -14.68 -47.80
N ALA A 202 -15.73 -14.72 -48.75
CA ALA A 202 -15.59 -15.60 -49.93
C ALA A 202 -15.80 -14.98 -51.33
N SER A 203 -14.77 -15.06 -52.18
CA SER A 203 -14.79 -15.87 -53.42
C SER A 203 -13.46 -15.81 -54.20
N ASP A 204 -12.89 -17.00 -54.46
CA ASP A 204 -12.18 -17.51 -55.65
C ASP A 204 -11.24 -16.66 -56.55
N THR A 205 -10.00 -17.16 -56.62
CA THR A 205 -8.91 -17.13 -57.66
C THR A 205 -9.40 -17.44 -59.11
N PRO A 206 -8.60 -17.41 -60.23
CA PRO A 206 -7.11 -17.39 -60.35
C PRO A 206 -6.48 -16.60 -61.55
N GLY A 207 -5.15 -16.46 -61.56
CA GLY A 207 -4.37 -16.03 -62.73
C GLY A 207 -2.86 -16.20 -62.56
N GLN A 208 -2.24 -16.87 -63.53
CA GLN A 208 -0.89 -17.47 -63.55
C GLN A 208 0.28 -16.51 -63.88
N ASP A 209 1.47 -17.13 -63.88
CA ASP A 209 2.74 -16.77 -64.53
C ASP A 209 3.72 -15.94 -63.66
N ARG A 210 5.02 -16.20 -63.57
CA ARG A 210 5.94 -17.28 -63.99
C ARG A 210 7.36 -16.91 -63.49
N ASP A 211 8.23 -17.91 -63.44
CA ASP A 211 9.71 -17.87 -63.55
C ASP A 211 10.61 -17.55 -62.34
N ASP A 212 11.17 -18.62 -61.77
CA ASP A 212 12.61 -18.98 -61.72
C ASP A 212 13.68 -17.88 -61.57
N ASP A 213 14.56 -17.95 -60.55
CA ASP A 213 15.95 -18.44 -60.69
C ASP A 213 16.70 -18.49 -59.33
N LYS A 214 17.79 -19.26 -59.34
CA LYS A 214 18.53 -19.96 -58.28
C LYS A 214 19.55 -19.15 -57.45
N SER A 215 20.06 -19.90 -56.45
CA SER A 215 21.45 -19.96 -55.95
C SER A 215 21.75 -19.09 -54.71
N SER A 216 21.82 -19.67 -53.50
CA SER A 216 22.93 -20.46 -52.90
C SER A 216 24.17 -19.63 -52.52
N ASN A 217 24.37 -19.38 -51.22
CA ASN A 217 25.62 -19.71 -50.52
C ASN A 217 25.53 -19.44 -49.00
N ALA A 218 25.94 -20.44 -48.22
CA ALA A 218 26.54 -20.34 -46.88
C ALA A 218 27.98 -20.92 -47.01
N PRO A 219 28.94 -20.80 -46.05
CA PRO A 219 28.80 -20.50 -44.61
C PRO A 219 29.90 -19.57 -43.98
N ALA A 220 29.80 -19.42 -42.65
CA ALA A 220 30.72 -18.91 -41.59
C ALA A 220 32.25 -19.25 -41.76
N PRO A 221 33.24 -18.71 -40.97
CA PRO A 221 33.19 -18.44 -39.52
C PRO A 221 34.10 -17.34 -38.86
N ALA A 222 33.83 -17.13 -37.56
CA ALA A 222 34.70 -16.83 -36.40
C ALA A 222 35.97 -15.94 -36.49
N LYS A 223 36.10 -15.00 -35.54
CA LYS A 223 37.38 -14.69 -34.86
C LYS A 223 37.19 -14.05 -33.47
N LYS A 224 37.82 -14.67 -32.47
CA LYS A 224 38.24 -14.12 -31.18
C LYS A 224 39.31 -13.03 -31.39
N ALA A 225 39.38 -12.05 -30.48
CA ALA A 225 40.55 -11.69 -29.65
C ALA A 225 40.56 -10.20 -29.28
N ALA A 226 40.50 -9.91 -27.97
CA ALA A 226 41.40 -9.06 -27.19
C ALA A 226 40.77 -8.83 -25.81
#